data_AF-A2G452-F1
#
_entry.id   AF-A2G452-F1
#
_cell.length_a   1.000
_cell.length_b   1.000
_cell.length_c   1.000
_cell.angle_alpha   90.00
_cell.angle_beta   90.00
_cell.angle_gamma   90.00
#
_symmetry.space_group_name_H-M   'P 1'
#
loop_
_entity.id
_entity.type
_entity.pdbx_description
1 polymer ?
#
loop_
_entity_poly.entity_id
_entity_poly.type
_entity_poly.pdbx_seq_one_letter_code
_entity_poly.pdbx_strand_id
1 'polypeptide(L)'
;MIFILAIIETKTNKLSENQQIADKKNLLELKVPIGKSNISSAAFKKFENKFTVINNHTVTKMINDHEITEFANYNVSKVKCGKCHSLAKCVWPGICQCPPGYEGDGTNACNIPTPYSFSYMIGQFPENSTEFINVSYTGVSSRFNITKVYCKIGTQISPAISYGHLYALCNTTYSKKGLEISLSFDGVNFGEGVIIGNSSFYSWYVYVGIGAGIILGIYAIFLLFSSKPGPLAKKDEVIPLTKDVNRADDFDEL
;
A
#
# COMPACT_ATOMS: atom_id res chain seq x y z
N MET A 1 -51.85 -18.02 -8.61
CA MET A 1 -51.22 -19.27 -9.08
C MET A 1 -50.26 -18.86 -10.17
N ILE A 2 -48.94 -18.77 -9.99
CA ILE A 2 -48.02 -19.75 -9.39
C ILE A 2 -46.96 -18.98 -8.58
N PHE A 3 -46.84 -19.35 -7.30
CA PHE A 3 -45.74 -18.93 -6.42
C PHE A 3 -44.46 -19.63 -6.90
N ILE A 4 -43.52 -18.90 -7.50
CA ILE A 4 -42.14 -19.38 -7.64
C ILE A 4 -41.38 -18.90 -6.41
N LEU A 5 -41.37 -19.77 -5.40
CA LEU A 5 -40.45 -19.72 -4.27
C LEU A 5 -39.03 -19.95 -4.80
N ALA A 6 -38.29 -18.86 -5.06
CA ALA A 6 -36.84 -18.92 -5.18
C ALA A 6 -36.26 -19.07 -3.77
N ILE A 7 -36.09 -20.32 -3.35
CA ILE A 7 -35.25 -20.70 -2.22
C ILE A 7 -33.80 -20.43 -2.64
N ILE A 8 -33.31 -19.23 -2.38
CA ILE A 8 -31.87 -18.95 -2.36
C ILE A 8 -31.43 -19.30 -0.93
N GLU A 9 -30.92 -20.51 -0.75
CA GLU A 9 -30.14 -20.88 0.44
C GLU A 9 -28.87 -20.03 0.46
N THR A 10 -28.92 -18.86 1.10
CA THR A 10 -27.73 -18.21 1.62
C THR A 10 -27.21 -19.05 2.78
N LYS A 11 -26.31 -19.99 2.47
CA LYS A 11 -25.52 -20.76 3.42
C LYS A 11 -24.50 -19.83 4.09
N THR A 12 -24.97 -18.94 4.97
CA THR A 12 -24.11 -18.13 5.84
C THR A 12 -23.92 -18.84 7.18
N ASN A 13 -22.65 -19.11 7.49
CA ASN A 13 -22.04 -19.15 8.82
C ASN A 13 -22.67 -20.04 9.89
N LYS A 14 -22.09 -21.25 10.03
CA LYS A 14 -21.97 -21.95 11.33
C LYS A 14 -20.69 -22.79 11.42
N LEU A 15 -19.57 -22.27 10.92
CA LEU A 15 -18.23 -22.81 11.20
C LEU A 15 -17.28 -21.65 11.47
N SER A 16 -17.14 -21.27 12.75
CA SER A 16 -15.90 -20.71 13.35
C SER A 16 -16.19 -20.01 14.68
N GLU A 17 -16.92 -20.64 15.60
CA GLU A 17 -17.04 -20.15 16.99
C GLU A 17 -16.42 -21.12 18.03
N ASN A 18 -16.04 -22.33 17.61
CA ASN A 18 -15.46 -23.33 18.52
C ASN A 18 -13.93 -23.49 18.45
N GLN A 19 -13.23 -22.68 17.66
CA GLN A 19 -11.76 -22.79 17.54
C GLN A 19 -10.98 -21.68 18.28
N GLN A 20 -11.66 -20.68 18.87
CA GLN A 20 -11.01 -19.62 19.66
C GLN A 20 -10.95 -19.90 21.17
N ILE A 21 -11.52 -21.01 21.66
CA ILE A 21 -11.46 -21.38 23.09
C ILE A 21 -10.30 -22.35 23.39
N ALA A 22 -9.69 -22.98 22.37
CA ALA A 22 -8.57 -23.90 22.55
C ALA A 22 -7.19 -23.22 22.63
N ASP A 23 -6.99 -22.06 22.00
CA ASP A 23 -5.67 -21.38 22.00
C ASP A 23 -5.49 -20.34 23.12
N LYS A 24 -6.55 -19.99 23.85
CA LYS A 24 -6.47 -19.02 24.96
C LYS A 24 -5.91 -19.61 26.26
N LYS A 25 -5.62 -20.92 26.30
CA LYS A 25 -5.06 -21.60 27.49
C LYS A 25 -3.54 -21.78 27.48
N ASN A 26 -2.85 -21.44 26.39
CA ASN A 26 -1.38 -21.52 26.28
C ASN A 26 -0.66 -20.17 26.30
N LEU A 27 -1.37 -19.06 26.58
CA LEU A 27 -0.78 -17.72 26.68
C LEU A 27 -0.79 -17.16 28.11
N LEU A 28 -0.61 -18.04 29.09
CA LEU A 28 -0.47 -17.71 30.50
C LEU A 28 0.62 -18.60 31.09
N GLU A 29 1.85 -18.46 30.57
CA GLU A 29 3.12 -18.63 31.28
C GLU A 29 4.29 -18.44 30.29
N LEU A 30 4.51 -17.20 29.85
CA LEU A 30 5.86 -16.81 29.41
C LEU A 30 6.33 -15.66 30.31
N LYS A 31 6.73 -16.03 31.55
CA LYS A 31 7.63 -15.20 32.35
C LYS A 31 8.96 -15.16 31.60
N VAL A 32 9.16 -14.16 30.76
CA VAL A 32 10.48 -13.84 30.23
C VAL A 32 11.29 -13.25 31.39
N PRO A 33 12.39 -13.90 31.82
CA PRO A 33 13.27 -13.30 32.80
C PRO A 33 13.91 -12.05 32.18
N ILE A 34 13.81 -10.92 32.88
CA ILE A 34 14.57 -9.70 32.60
C ILE A 34 16.04 -10.02 32.90
N GLY A 35 16.71 -10.63 31.94
CA GLY A 35 18.15 -10.81 31.93
C GLY A 35 18.81 -9.48 31.57
N LYS A 36 19.57 -8.93 32.51
CA LYS A 36 20.56 -7.89 32.22
C LYS A 36 21.51 -8.43 31.15
N SER A 37 21.36 -7.97 29.92
CA SER A 37 22.27 -8.31 28.84
C SER A 37 23.56 -7.52 29.02
N ASN A 38 24.56 -8.16 29.62
CA ASN A 38 25.95 -7.87 29.30
C ASN A 38 26.15 -8.30 27.85
N ILE A 39 25.99 -7.36 26.92
CA ILE A 39 26.37 -7.58 25.52
C ILE A 39 27.89 -7.56 25.51
N SER A 40 28.45 -8.78 25.49
CA SER A 40 29.81 -9.05 25.09
C SER A 40 30.02 -8.48 23.70
N SER A 41 30.96 -7.55 23.62
CA SER A 41 31.67 -7.15 22.42
C SER A 41 32.39 -8.35 21.83
N ALA A 42 31.70 -9.12 20.99
CA ALA A 42 32.31 -10.18 20.19
C ALA A 42 31.63 -10.22 18.82
N ALA A 43 32.46 -10.23 17.78
CA ALA A 43 32.11 -10.41 16.37
C ALA A 43 31.54 -9.19 15.62
N PHE A 44 32.17 -8.01 15.75
CA PHE A 44 32.41 -7.20 14.56
C PHE A 44 33.55 -7.87 13.77
N LYS A 45 33.17 -8.71 12.80
CA LYS A 45 34.09 -9.21 11.78
C LYS A 45 34.64 -8.02 11.01
N LYS A 46 35.85 -7.67 11.40
CA LYS A 46 36.86 -6.84 10.74
C LYS A 46 36.88 -7.14 9.23
N PHE A 47 36.11 -6.38 8.45
CA PHE A 47 36.37 -6.22 7.02
C PHE A 47 37.52 -5.21 6.89
N GLU A 48 38.72 -5.66 7.26
CA GLU A 48 39.94 -5.08 6.72
C GLU A 48 39.92 -5.40 5.23
N ASN A 49 39.48 -4.42 4.43
CA ASN A 49 39.85 -4.36 3.04
C ASN A 49 41.37 -4.36 3.00
N LYS A 50 41.90 -5.49 2.57
CA LYS A 50 43.28 -5.72 2.18
C LYS A 50 43.59 -4.81 0.99
N PHE A 51 43.77 -3.52 1.26
CA PHE A 51 44.57 -2.65 0.40
C PHE A 51 45.98 -3.22 0.50
N THR A 52 46.29 -4.10 -0.44
CA THR A 52 47.65 -4.49 -0.72
C THR A 52 48.39 -3.21 -1.07
N VAL A 53 49.24 -2.79 -0.14
CA VAL A 53 50.37 -1.92 -0.41
C VAL A 53 51.14 -2.59 -1.53
N ILE A 54 50.92 -2.12 -2.76
CA ILE A 54 51.81 -2.42 -3.88
C ILE A 54 53.06 -1.61 -3.58
N ASN A 55 53.99 -2.28 -2.91
CA ASN A 55 55.38 -1.85 -2.82
C ASN A 55 55.91 -1.63 -4.24
N ASN A 56 56.35 -0.41 -4.47
CA ASN A 56 57.51 -0.03 -5.28
C ASN A 56 58.16 -1.18 -6.06
N HIS A 57 57.78 -1.32 -7.33
CA HIS A 57 58.69 -1.82 -8.35
C HIS A 57 58.38 -1.15 -9.70
N THR A 58 59.20 -0.15 -10.02
CA THR A 58 59.69 0.16 -11.37
C THR A 58 58.66 0.18 -12.51
N VAL A 59 57.82 1.22 -12.54
CA VAL A 59 57.32 1.77 -13.81
C VAL A 59 58.40 2.70 -14.37
N THR A 60 59.45 2.10 -14.91
CA THR A 60 60.42 2.78 -15.77
C THR A 60 60.21 2.28 -17.18
N LYS A 61 59.37 2.98 -17.95
CA LYS A 61 59.72 3.42 -19.32
C LYS A 61 58.54 4.08 -20.05
N MET A 62 58.85 5.30 -20.49
CA MET A 62 58.33 5.98 -21.69
C MET A 62 56.90 6.52 -21.63
N ILE A 63 56.73 7.57 -20.84
CA ILE A 63 55.84 8.67 -21.22
C ILE A 63 56.68 9.94 -21.20
N ASN A 64 56.63 10.69 -22.30
CA ASN A 64 57.41 11.88 -22.59
C ASN A 64 57.52 12.85 -21.41
N ASP A 65 58.76 13.21 -21.10
CA ASP A 65 59.17 14.27 -20.20
C ASP A 65 58.86 15.64 -20.80
N HIS A 66 57.66 16.16 -20.56
CA HIS A 66 57.46 17.57 -20.26
C HIS A 66 56.02 17.77 -19.79
N GLU A 67 55.86 18.43 -18.64
CA GLU A 67 54.57 18.98 -18.17
C GLU A 67 53.66 18.11 -17.28
N ILE A 68 54.22 17.33 -16.33
CA ILE A 68 53.43 16.79 -15.21
C ILE A 68 54.22 16.88 -13.89
N THR A 69 54.51 18.09 -13.42
CA THR A 69 55.14 18.30 -12.09
C THR A 69 54.62 19.55 -11.39
N GLU A 70 53.30 19.69 -11.24
CA GLU A 70 52.76 20.79 -10.41
C GLU A 70 51.41 20.54 -9.70
N PHE A 71 51.11 19.30 -9.27
CA PHE A 71 49.89 19.04 -8.48
C PHE A 71 50.13 18.43 -7.08
N ALA A 72 51.38 18.27 -6.65
CA ALA A 72 51.69 17.49 -5.45
C ALA A 72 51.71 18.25 -4.11
N ASN A 73 51.42 19.55 -4.07
CA ASN A 73 51.52 20.35 -2.83
C ASN A 73 50.23 21.14 -2.47
N TYR A 74 49.05 20.58 -2.77
CA TYR A 74 47.81 21.15 -2.22
C TYR A 74 47.63 20.66 -0.78
N ASN A 75 47.78 21.58 0.18
CA ASN A 75 47.70 21.34 1.61
C ASN A 75 46.26 20.94 2.02
N VAL A 76 45.93 19.65 1.91
CA VAL A 76 44.61 19.07 2.22
C VAL A 76 44.15 19.38 3.66
N SER A 77 45.08 19.67 4.58
CA SER A 77 44.80 19.94 5.99
C SER A 77 44.04 21.24 6.30
N LYS A 78 43.79 22.12 5.32
CA LYS A 78 43.05 23.38 5.56
C LYS A 78 41.86 23.61 4.65
N VAL A 79 41.35 22.56 4.02
CA VAL A 79 40.13 22.71 3.23
C VAL A 79 38.94 22.59 4.18
N LYS A 80 38.42 23.75 4.58
CA LYS A 80 37.20 23.84 5.38
C LYS A 80 36.06 23.21 4.59
N CYS A 81 35.36 22.28 5.21
CA CYS A 81 34.02 21.92 4.79
C CYS A 81 33.19 23.20 4.66
N GLY A 82 32.49 23.35 3.54
CA GLY A 82 31.58 24.47 3.34
C GLY A 82 30.47 24.49 4.39
N LYS A 83 29.52 25.42 4.25
CA LYS A 83 28.34 25.49 5.11
C LYS A 83 27.39 24.32 4.80
N CYS A 84 27.67 23.14 5.35
CA CYS A 84 26.77 22.00 5.29
C CYS A 84 25.50 22.25 6.11
N HIS A 85 24.40 21.59 5.74
CA HIS A 85 23.19 21.57 6.55
C HIS A 85 23.49 21.00 7.95
N SER A 86 22.77 21.45 8.97
CA SER A 86 23.02 21.07 10.38
C SER A 86 22.94 19.56 10.66
N LEU A 87 22.13 18.85 9.88
CA LEU A 87 21.98 17.38 9.96
C LEU A 87 22.92 16.60 9.03
N ALA A 88 23.61 17.28 8.11
CA ALA A 88 24.53 16.66 7.17
C ALA A 88 25.94 16.53 7.75
N LYS A 89 26.69 15.54 7.27
CA LYS A 89 28.10 15.34 7.62
C LYS A 89 28.98 15.74 6.44
N CYS A 90 30.05 16.47 6.71
CA CYS A 90 31.06 16.70 5.69
C CYS A 90 31.93 15.45 5.54
N VAL A 91 31.95 14.88 4.33
CA VAL A 91 32.73 13.67 4.03
C VAL A 91 34.02 14.00 3.27
N TRP A 92 34.02 15.09 2.52
CA TRP A 92 35.19 15.64 1.84
C TRP A 92 35.04 17.16 1.75
N PRO A 93 36.12 17.93 1.64
CA PRO A 93 35.99 19.38 1.59
C PRO A 93 35.10 19.87 0.44
N GLY A 94 34.03 20.60 0.79
CA GLY A 94 33.01 21.04 -0.17
C GLY A 94 31.92 20.00 -0.49
N ILE A 95 32.02 18.77 0.06
CA ILE A 95 31.03 17.70 -0.12
C ILE A 95 30.34 17.40 1.20
N CYS A 96 29.06 17.77 1.27
CA CYS A 96 28.17 17.48 2.38
C CYS A 96 27.30 16.27 2.02
N GLN A 97 27.18 15.31 2.94
CA GLN A 97 26.38 14.11 2.75
C GLN A 97 25.40 13.94 3.90
N CYS A 98 24.14 13.71 3.54
CA CYS A 98 23.11 13.33 4.50
C CYS A 98 23.41 11.97 5.13
N PRO A 99 23.08 11.77 6.43
CA PRO A 99 23.14 10.45 7.04
C PRO A 99 22.31 9.43 6.24
N PRO A 100 22.64 8.13 6.29
CA PRO A 100 21.90 7.12 5.55
C PRO A 100 20.39 7.18 5.82
N GLY A 101 19.61 7.29 4.73
CA GLY A 101 18.15 7.36 4.78
C GLY A 101 17.54 8.74 5.03
N TYR A 102 18.35 9.78 5.27
CA TYR A 102 17.89 11.18 5.26
C TYR A 102 17.79 11.68 3.81
N GLU A 103 16.95 12.69 3.58
CA GLU A 103 16.64 13.21 2.25
C GLU A 103 17.14 14.64 2.07
N GLY A 104 17.81 14.91 0.95
CA GLY A 104 18.30 16.25 0.60
C GLY A 104 19.69 16.24 -0.04
N ASP A 105 20.20 17.44 -0.33
CA ASP A 105 21.50 17.67 -0.96
C ASP A 105 22.67 17.76 0.04
N GLY A 106 22.38 17.74 1.35
CA GLY A 106 23.35 17.87 2.43
C GLY A 106 23.88 19.29 2.64
N THR A 107 23.61 20.23 1.72
CA THR A 107 24.10 21.60 1.79
C THR A 107 22.99 22.55 2.22
N ASN A 108 21.88 22.58 1.48
CA ASN A 108 20.72 23.41 1.75
C ASN A 108 19.63 22.64 2.51
N ALA A 109 19.50 21.34 2.23
CA ALA A 109 18.48 20.49 2.82
C ALA A 109 19.09 19.16 3.26
N CYS A 110 18.75 18.76 4.48
CA CYS A 110 18.99 17.39 4.93
C CYS A 110 17.95 17.07 5.99
N ASN A 111 16.86 16.43 5.58
CA ASN A 111 15.66 16.25 6.37
C ASN A 111 15.47 14.78 6.74
N ILE A 112 14.76 14.56 7.84
CA ILE A 112 14.27 13.24 8.23
C ILE A 112 13.19 12.84 7.21
N PRO A 113 13.24 11.63 6.63
CA PRO A 113 12.28 11.21 5.62
C PRO A 113 10.86 11.23 6.20
N THR A 114 9.86 11.52 5.37
CA THR A 114 8.45 11.42 5.78
C THR A 114 7.84 10.15 5.19
N PRO A 115 7.21 9.29 6.00
CA PRO A 115 6.57 8.09 5.48
C PRO A 115 5.37 8.48 4.61
N TYR A 116 5.12 7.74 3.54
CA TYR A 116 3.96 7.93 2.68
C TYR A 116 3.27 6.59 2.38
N SER A 117 1.98 6.67 1.99
CA SER A 117 1.09 5.53 1.76
C SER A 117 0.88 4.66 3.01
N PHE A 118 -0.30 4.78 3.60
CA PHE A 118 -0.65 4.09 4.83
C PHE A 118 -1.73 3.05 4.55
N SER A 119 -1.49 1.82 5.00
CA SER A 119 -2.55 0.81 5.12
C SER A 119 -2.70 0.43 6.58
N TYR A 120 -3.94 0.27 7.04
CA TYR A 120 -4.23 0.03 8.44
C TYR A 120 -5.11 -1.20 8.59
N MET A 121 -4.88 -1.93 9.68
CA MET A 121 -5.79 -2.98 10.14
C MET A 121 -6.37 -2.56 11.48
N ILE A 122 -7.69 -2.34 11.48
CA ILE A 122 -8.46 -2.12 12.71
C ILE A 122 -9.17 -3.44 13.00
N GLY A 123 -8.95 -4.00 14.19
CA GLY A 123 -9.77 -5.10 14.68
C GLY A 123 -11.23 -4.64 14.87
N GLN A 124 -12.18 -5.56 14.92
CA GLN A 124 -13.55 -5.19 15.28
C GLN A 124 -13.60 -4.90 16.77
N PHE A 125 -13.99 -3.68 17.14
CA PHE A 125 -14.00 -3.30 18.55
C PHE A 125 -15.19 -2.40 18.93
N PRO A 126 -15.63 -2.45 20.20
CA PRO A 126 -16.72 -1.62 20.71
C PRO A 126 -16.33 -0.14 20.80
N GLU A 127 -17.32 0.75 20.77
CA GLU A 127 -17.08 2.19 20.90
C GLU A 127 -16.46 2.54 22.27
N ASN A 128 -15.46 3.42 22.26
CA ASN A 128 -14.72 3.93 23.43
C ASN A 128 -13.69 2.99 24.08
N SER A 129 -13.31 1.86 23.47
CA SER A 129 -12.10 1.16 23.92
C SER A 129 -10.83 1.90 23.50
N THR A 130 -9.83 1.94 24.40
CA THR A 130 -8.46 2.26 24.02
C THR A 130 -7.91 1.10 23.21
N GLU A 131 -7.51 1.38 22.00
CA GLU A 131 -7.09 0.37 21.03
C GLU A 131 -5.78 0.73 20.38
N PHE A 132 -5.18 -0.31 19.82
CA PHE A 132 -3.95 -0.19 19.07
C PHE A 132 -4.28 -0.32 17.60
N ILE A 133 -3.94 0.72 16.82
CA ILE A 133 -3.99 0.66 15.37
C ILE A 133 -2.61 0.26 14.88
N ASN A 134 -2.56 -0.84 14.11
CA ASN A 134 -1.36 -1.18 13.36
C ASN A 134 -1.38 -0.44 12.02
N VAL A 135 -0.48 0.54 11.88
CA VAL A 135 -0.32 1.35 10.68
C VAL A 135 0.91 0.85 9.93
N SER A 136 0.70 0.25 8.77
CA SER A 136 1.77 -0.06 7.84
C SER A 136 2.06 1.16 6.94
N TYR A 137 3.32 1.38 6.62
CA TYR A 137 3.74 2.53 5.81
C TYR A 137 4.86 2.17 4.86
N THR A 138 5.07 3.00 3.83
CA THR A 138 6.14 2.86 2.85
C THR A 138 6.94 4.15 2.69
N GLY A 139 7.93 4.16 1.78
CA GLY A 139 8.69 5.36 1.46
C GLY A 139 9.90 5.64 2.33
N VAL A 140 10.24 4.73 3.24
CA VAL A 140 11.37 4.91 4.15
C VAL A 140 12.47 3.92 3.77
N SER A 141 13.65 4.44 3.46
CA SER A 141 14.82 3.61 3.17
C SER A 141 15.16 2.73 4.37
N SER A 142 15.45 1.44 4.14
CA SER A 142 15.91 0.50 5.18
C SER A 142 17.19 0.93 5.88
N ARG A 143 17.95 1.86 5.27
CA ARG A 143 19.15 2.47 5.86
C ARG A 143 18.86 3.57 6.88
N PHE A 144 17.62 4.05 6.97
CA PHE A 144 17.23 5.06 7.96
C PHE A 144 17.10 4.41 9.34
N ASN A 145 17.85 4.92 10.32
CA ASN A 145 17.77 4.41 11.69
C ASN A 145 16.60 5.06 12.45
N ILE A 146 15.49 4.34 12.56
CA ILE A 146 14.28 4.82 13.23
C ILE A 146 14.50 4.80 14.74
N THR A 147 14.56 5.98 15.36
CA THR A 147 14.73 6.13 16.81
C THR A 147 13.43 6.43 17.55
N LYS A 148 12.46 7.04 16.86
CA LYS A 148 11.14 7.39 17.38
C LYS A 148 10.13 7.44 16.24
N VAL A 149 8.88 7.17 16.55
CA VAL A 149 7.74 7.33 15.65
C VAL A 149 6.63 8.02 16.44
N TYR A 150 5.97 8.99 15.80
CA TYR A 150 4.85 9.73 16.32
C TYR A 150 3.64 9.49 15.42
N CYS A 151 2.52 9.17 16.04
CA CYS A 151 1.24 8.99 15.39
C CYS A 151 0.39 10.23 15.61
N LYS A 152 -0.13 10.81 14.53
CA LYS A 152 -1.11 11.88 14.57
C LYS A 152 -2.45 11.33 14.10
N ILE A 153 -3.43 11.34 15.00
CA ILE A 153 -4.78 10.85 14.78
C ILE A 153 -5.73 12.03 15.00
N GLY A 154 -6.25 12.59 13.90
CA GLY A 154 -6.93 13.87 13.90
C GLY A 154 -6.02 14.99 14.45
N THR A 155 -6.37 15.53 15.62
CA THR A 155 -5.60 16.59 16.30
C THR A 155 -4.65 16.06 17.37
N GLN A 156 -4.74 14.78 17.73
CA GLN A 156 -3.94 14.20 18.80
C GLN A 156 -2.62 13.66 18.23
N ILE A 157 -1.50 14.04 18.85
CA ILE A 157 -0.18 13.48 18.54
C ILE A 157 0.29 12.65 19.73
N SER A 158 0.66 11.40 19.50
CA SER A 158 1.16 10.48 20.53
C SER A 158 2.36 9.69 20.02
N PRO A 159 3.30 9.30 20.89
CA PRO A 159 4.38 8.39 20.48
C PRO A 159 3.82 7.00 20.18
N ALA A 160 4.40 6.32 19.18
CA ALA A 160 4.09 4.93 18.90
C ALA A 160 4.57 4.02 20.04
N ILE A 161 3.79 2.98 20.33
CA ILE A 161 4.09 1.98 21.37
C ILE A 161 5.20 1.03 20.89
N SER A 162 5.10 0.63 19.63
CA SER A 162 6.07 -0.23 18.95
C SER A 162 6.16 0.20 17.50
N TYR A 163 7.32 0.01 16.88
CA TYR A 163 7.54 0.38 15.49
C TYR A 163 8.66 -0.47 14.88
N GLY A 164 8.60 -0.63 13.57
CA GLY A 164 9.66 -1.19 12.73
C GLY A 164 9.72 -0.43 11.41
N HIS A 165 10.52 -0.89 10.44
CA HIS A 165 10.71 -0.19 9.17
C HIS A 165 9.46 -0.09 8.28
N LEU A 166 8.44 -0.92 8.53
CA LEU A 166 7.24 -1.02 7.70
C LEU A 166 5.95 -0.85 8.48
N TYR A 167 6.03 -0.68 9.80
CA TYR A 167 4.85 -0.61 10.66
C TYR A 167 5.07 0.25 11.90
N ALA A 168 3.99 0.81 12.42
CA ALA A 168 3.91 1.50 13.70
C ALA A 168 2.61 1.12 14.41
N LEU A 169 2.72 0.84 15.71
CA LEU A 169 1.59 0.54 16.58
C LEU A 169 1.24 1.79 17.40
N CYS A 170 0.11 2.39 17.09
CA CYS A 170 -0.34 3.65 17.66
C CYS A 170 -1.46 3.43 18.68
N ASN A 171 -1.42 4.13 19.81
CA ASN A 171 -2.56 4.17 20.73
C ASN A 171 -3.62 5.14 20.17
N THR A 172 -4.86 4.70 20.10
CA THR A 172 -6.00 5.52 19.68
C THR A 172 -7.17 5.36 20.63
N THR A 173 -8.03 6.37 20.64
CA THR A 173 -9.42 6.20 21.09
C THR A 173 -10.29 6.24 19.84
N TYR A 174 -10.92 5.12 19.52
CA TYR A 174 -11.72 5.03 18.29
C TYR A 174 -12.88 6.04 18.35
N SER A 175 -13.02 6.84 17.29
CA SER A 175 -14.17 7.72 17.09
C SER A 175 -14.93 7.28 15.85
N LYS A 176 -16.26 7.26 15.95
CA LYS A 176 -17.17 6.99 14.81
C LYS A 176 -16.98 7.97 13.65
N LYS A 177 -16.47 9.17 13.93
CA LYS A 177 -16.18 10.17 12.90
C LYS A 177 -14.84 9.84 12.29
N GLY A 178 -14.78 9.78 10.96
CA GLY A 178 -13.56 9.34 10.30
C GLY A 178 -12.35 10.15 10.75
N LEU A 179 -11.27 9.47 11.11
CA LEU A 179 -10.06 10.09 11.66
C LEU A 179 -8.95 10.03 10.62
N GLU A 180 -8.33 11.17 10.37
CA GLU A 180 -7.11 11.23 9.57
C GLU A 180 -5.93 10.72 10.40
N ILE A 181 -5.22 9.70 9.89
CA ILE A 181 -4.02 9.16 10.52
C ILE A 181 -2.81 9.51 9.67
N SER A 182 -1.81 10.12 10.31
CA SER A 182 -0.49 10.40 9.72
C SER A 182 0.62 9.98 10.69
N LEU A 183 1.80 9.69 10.14
CA LEU A 183 3.00 9.32 10.91
C LEU A 183 4.12 10.32 10.69
N SER A 184 4.99 10.42 11.69
CA SER A 184 6.20 11.26 11.68
C SER A 184 7.32 10.59 12.47
N PHE A 185 8.58 10.79 12.06
CA PHE A 185 9.76 10.33 12.82
C PHE A 185 10.36 11.40 13.72
N ASP A 186 9.98 12.67 13.54
CA ASP A 186 10.49 13.81 14.29
C ASP A 186 9.40 14.51 15.14
N GLY A 187 8.14 14.15 14.95
CA GLY A 187 7.00 14.74 15.64
C GLY A 187 6.60 16.13 15.10
N VAL A 188 7.21 16.57 14.01
CA VAL A 188 7.00 17.88 13.39
C VAL A 188 6.49 17.74 11.96
N ASN A 189 7.19 16.94 11.16
CA ASN A 189 6.88 16.70 9.76
C ASN A 189 6.07 15.40 9.64
N PHE A 190 4.78 15.54 9.33
CA PHE A 190 3.86 14.42 9.16
C PHE A 190 3.66 14.10 7.68
N GLY A 191 3.63 12.82 7.35
CA GLY A 191 3.24 12.35 6.02
C GLY A 191 1.77 12.64 5.70
N GLU A 192 1.38 12.43 4.45
CA GLU A 192 0.01 12.63 3.98
C GLU A 192 -0.97 11.72 4.73
N GLY A 193 -1.92 12.30 5.46
CA GLY A 193 -2.82 11.52 6.29
C GLY A 193 -3.84 10.70 5.48
N VAL A 194 -4.18 9.52 5.99
CA VAL A 194 -5.28 8.71 5.43
C VAL A 194 -6.51 8.87 6.30
N ILE A 195 -7.63 9.24 5.68
CA ILE A 195 -8.91 9.38 6.36
C ILE A 195 -9.52 7.99 6.56
N ILE A 196 -9.53 7.53 7.81
CA ILE A 196 -10.21 6.32 8.23
C ILE A 196 -11.68 6.64 8.41
N GLY A 197 -12.42 6.73 7.31
CA GLY A 197 -13.87 6.86 7.32
C GLY A 197 -14.52 5.48 7.33
N ASN A 198 -15.52 5.28 8.19
CA ASN A 198 -16.44 4.16 8.03
C ASN A 198 -17.03 4.29 6.61
N SER A 199 -16.72 3.34 5.73
CA SER A 199 -17.20 3.30 4.34
C SER A 199 -18.72 3.08 4.25
N SER A 200 -19.46 3.28 5.35
CA SER A 200 -20.93 3.29 5.41
C SER A 200 -21.58 4.18 4.34
N PHE A 201 -20.87 5.18 3.80
CA PHE A 201 -21.36 5.90 2.63
C PHE A 201 -21.47 5.02 1.37
N TYR A 202 -20.56 4.08 1.15
CA TYR A 202 -20.69 3.14 0.02
C TYR A 202 -21.84 2.16 0.22
N SER A 203 -22.12 1.77 1.46
CA SER A 203 -23.19 0.84 1.79
C SER A 203 -24.57 1.37 1.36
N TRP A 204 -24.90 2.63 1.66
CA TRP A 204 -26.22 3.17 1.28
C TRP A 204 -26.38 3.38 -0.22
N TYR A 205 -25.33 3.79 -0.96
CA TYR A 205 -25.39 3.90 -2.42
C TYR A 205 -25.58 2.54 -3.09
N VAL A 206 -25.00 1.46 -2.54
CA VAL A 206 -25.25 0.10 -3.01
C VAL A 206 -26.71 -0.27 -2.79
N TYR A 207 -27.28 -0.01 -1.60
CA TYR A 207 -28.71 -0.29 -1.36
C TYR A 207 -29.64 0.56 -2.23
N VAL A 208 -29.33 1.84 -2.43
CA VAL A 208 -30.11 2.73 -3.31
C VAL A 208 -29.97 2.33 -4.77
N GLY A 209 -28.78 1.93 -5.21
CA GLY A 209 -28.55 1.43 -6.57
C GLY A 209 -29.31 0.13 -6.83
N ILE A 210 -29.26 -0.83 -5.91
CA ILE A 210 -30.04 -2.07 -5.99
C ILE A 210 -31.54 -1.76 -5.98
N GLY A 211 -32.00 -0.89 -5.07
CA GLY A 211 -33.40 -0.49 -4.97
C GLY A 211 -33.92 0.18 -6.25
N ALA A 212 -33.16 1.13 -6.80
CA ALA A 212 -33.49 1.79 -8.06
C ALA A 212 -33.54 0.81 -9.23
N GLY A 213 -32.59 -0.14 -9.31
CA GLY A 213 -32.57 -1.20 -10.30
C GLY A 213 -33.82 -2.09 -10.24
N ILE A 214 -34.26 -2.47 -9.05
CA ILE A 214 -35.50 -3.26 -8.86
C ILE A 214 -36.73 -2.48 -9.31
N ILE A 215 -36.85 -1.19 -8.95
CA ILE A 215 -37.99 -0.35 -9.34
C ILE A 215 -38.07 -0.20 -10.86
N LEU A 216 -36.93 0.06 -11.53
CA LEU A 216 -36.87 0.14 -12.99
C LEU A 216 -37.23 -1.20 -13.65
N GLY A 217 -36.79 -2.33 -13.09
CA GLY A 217 -37.16 -3.66 -13.56
C GLY A 217 -38.66 -3.92 -13.47
N ILE A 218 -39.29 -3.61 -12.33
CA ILE A 218 -40.74 -3.74 -12.14
C ILE A 218 -41.50 -2.82 -13.10
N TYR A 219 -41.04 -1.59 -13.29
CA TYR A 219 -41.65 -0.64 -14.23
C TYR A 219 -41.57 -1.13 -15.67
N ALA A 220 -40.43 -1.68 -16.11
CA ALA A 220 -40.28 -2.26 -17.44
C ALA A 220 -41.23 -3.46 -17.66
N ILE A 221 -41.37 -4.33 -16.66
CA ILE A 221 -42.34 -5.44 -16.68
C ILE A 221 -43.76 -4.90 -16.79
N PHE A 222 -44.11 -3.88 -16.02
CA PHE A 222 -45.42 -3.24 -16.07
C PHE A 222 -45.72 -2.64 -17.44
N LEU A 223 -44.74 -2.00 -18.10
CA LEU A 223 -44.87 -1.50 -19.46
C LEU A 223 -45.08 -2.63 -20.49
N LEU A 224 -44.40 -3.77 -20.34
CA LEU A 224 -44.61 -4.94 -21.20
C LEU A 224 -46.05 -5.47 -21.07
N PHE A 225 -46.59 -5.56 -19.86
CA PHE A 225 -47.98 -6.00 -19.66
C PHE A 225 -49.04 -4.96 -19.99
N SER A 226 -48.71 -3.66 -19.89
CA SER A 226 -49.63 -2.56 -20.21
C SER A 226 -49.68 -2.26 -21.70
N SER A 227 -48.69 -2.71 -22.46
CA SER A 227 -48.77 -2.69 -23.92
C SER A 227 -49.92 -3.60 -24.35
N LYS A 228 -51.08 -2.98 -24.64
CA LYS A 228 -52.24 -3.69 -25.19
C LYS A 228 -51.71 -4.50 -26.36
N PRO A 229 -52.05 -5.81 -26.46
CA PRO A 229 -51.66 -6.60 -27.61
C PRO A 229 -52.11 -5.82 -28.84
N GLY A 230 -51.14 -5.34 -29.61
CA GLY A 230 -51.41 -4.62 -30.85
C GLY A 230 -52.39 -5.47 -31.67
N PRO A 231 -53.30 -4.85 -32.44
CA PRO A 231 -54.27 -5.57 -33.23
C PRO A 231 -53.51 -6.64 -34.01
N LEU A 232 -53.70 -7.90 -33.61
CA LEU A 232 -53.06 -9.06 -34.21
C LEU A 232 -53.19 -8.87 -35.71
N ALA A 233 -52.06 -8.65 -36.38
CA ALA A 233 -52.00 -8.57 -37.81
C ALA A 233 -52.82 -9.76 -38.32
N LYS A 234 -53.93 -9.45 -38.99
CA LYS A 234 -54.82 -10.43 -39.58
C LYS A 234 -53.91 -11.38 -40.36
N LYS A 235 -53.93 -12.64 -39.96
CA LYS A 235 -53.19 -13.72 -40.60
C LYS A 235 -53.61 -13.69 -42.08
N ASP A 236 -52.73 -13.20 -42.93
CA ASP A 236 -53.00 -13.13 -44.36
C ASP A 236 -53.35 -14.52 -44.86
N GLU A 237 -54.52 -14.59 -45.46
CA GLU A 237 -55.15 -15.78 -46.01
C GLU A 237 -54.22 -16.34 -47.10
N VAL A 238 -53.81 -17.59 -46.93
CA VAL A 238 -52.87 -18.26 -47.84
C VAL A 238 -53.53 -18.39 -49.20
N ILE A 239 -53.08 -17.62 -50.19
CA ILE A 239 -53.47 -17.77 -51.59
C ILE A 239 -52.91 -19.13 -52.08
N PRO A 240 -53.74 -20.08 -52.54
CA PRO A 240 -53.22 -21.30 -53.13
C PRO A 240 -52.56 -20.98 -54.47
N LEU A 241 -51.27 -21.32 -54.59
CA LEU A 241 -50.59 -21.35 -55.89
C LEU A 241 -51.29 -22.39 -56.77
N THR A 242 -52.06 -21.92 -57.76
CA THR A 242 -52.48 -22.74 -58.89
C THR A 242 -51.23 -23.13 -59.68
N LYS A 243 -50.92 -24.42 -59.62
CA LYS A 243 -49.86 -25.10 -60.35
C LYS A 243 -50.31 -25.31 -61.80
N ASP A 244 -50.06 -24.32 -62.66
CA ASP A 244 -50.14 -24.49 -64.11
C ASP A 244 -48.74 -24.58 -64.68
N VAL A 245 -48.21 -25.80 -64.82
CA VAL A 245 -47.16 -26.10 -65.80
C VAL A 245 -47.47 -27.47 -66.40
N ASN A 246 -48.44 -27.47 -67.32
CA ASN A 246 -48.39 -28.37 -68.45
C ASN A 246 -47.34 -27.82 -69.41
N ARG A 247 -46.15 -28.40 -69.42
CA ARG A 247 -45.26 -28.30 -70.57
C ARG A 247 -44.63 -29.66 -70.79
N ALA A 248 -45.15 -30.31 -71.83
CA ALA A 248 -44.53 -31.42 -72.53
C ALA A 248 -43.10 -31.06 -72.94
N ASP A 249 -42.29 -32.11 -73.09
CA ASP A 249 -41.28 -32.35 -74.12
C ASP A 249 -40.52 -33.57 -73.57
N ASP A 250 -40.85 -34.79 -73.98
CA ASP A 250 -40.44 -35.38 -75.26
C ASP A 250 -38.90 -35.41 -75.33
N PHE A 251 -38.30 -36.59 -75.19
CA PHE A 251 -37.16 -37.05 -75.99
C PHE A 251 -36.77 -38.48 -75.58
N ASP A 252 -36.90 -39.35 -76.57
CA ASP A 252 -36.47 -40.73 -76.69
C ASP A 252 -34.94 -40.93 -76.63
N GLU A 253 -34.56 -42.22 -76.71
CA GLU A 253 -33.25 -42.80 -77.08
C GLU A 253 -32.23 -42.88 -75.93
N LEU A 254 -31.59 -44.03 -75.63
CA LEU A 254 -31.23 -45.19 -76.45
C LEU A 254 -30.86 -46.37 -75.51
#